data_AF-A0A7W0GNT9-F1
#
_entry.id   AF-A0A7W0GNT9-F1
#
_cell.length_a   1.000
_cell.length_b   1.000
_cell.length_c   1.000
_cell.angle_alpha   90.00
_cell.angle_beta   90.00
_cell.angle_gamma   90.00
#
_symmetry.space_group_name_H-M   'P 1'
#
loop_
_entity.id
_entity.type
_entity.pdbx_description
1 polymer ?
#
loop_
_entity_poly.entity_id
_entity_poly.type
_entity_poly.pdbx_seq_one_letter_code
_entity_poly.pdbx_strand_id
1 'polypeptide(L)'
;MKRILLLVLIVTSPVAVTGQPKTKGILLEDLTWIEAEKVLTEKTIVVIPLGAAAKEHGPHLKLKNDWLIAEYLKNHHPCLGVARCALHVC
;
A
#
# COMPACT_ATOMS: atom_id res chain seq x y z
N MET A 1 11.77 -4.73 -50.95
CA MET A 1 10.38 -4.24 -50.87
C MET A 1 9.53 -4.99 -49.82
N LYS A 2 9.52 -6.33 -49.80
CA LYS A 2 8.81 -7.14 -48.78
C LYS A 2 9.24 -6.92 -47.31
N ARG A 3 10.51 -6.58 -47.07
CA ARG A 3 11.05 -6.31 -45.72
C ARG A 3 10.60 -4.96 -45.14
N ILE A 4 10.33 -3.96 -45.99
CA ILE A 4 9.84 -2.64 -45.57
C ILE A 4 8.36 -2.74 -45.17
N LEU A 5 7.59 -3.58 -45.87
CA LEU A 5 6.19 -3.85 -45.53
C LEU A 5 6.03 -4.56 -44.18
N LEU A 6 6.99 -5.40 -43.78
CA LEU A 6 6.97 -6.08 -42.47
C LEU A 6 7.26 -5.16 -41.29
N LEU A 7 8.06 -4.10 -41.49
CA LEU A 7 8.41 -3.14 -40.43
C LEU A 7 7.25 -2.18 -40.11
N VAL A 8 6.43 -1.83 -41.10
CA VAL A 8 5.27 -0.95 -40.91
C VAL A 8 4.15 -1.64 -40.12
N LEU A 9 4.03 -2.98 -40.22
CA LEU A 9 2.99 -3.77 -39.57
C LEU A 9 3.16 -3.94 -38.04
N ILE A 10 4.38 -3.77 -37.51
CA ILE A 10 4.65 -3.96 -36.07
C ILE A 10 4.34 -2.67 -35.27
N VAL A 11 4.36 -1.51 -35.91
CA VAL A 11 4.25 -0.20 -35.23
C VAL A 11 2.80 0.21 -34.92
N THR A 12 1.81 -0.43 -35.54
CA THR A 12 0.39 -0.06 -35.38
C THR A 12 -0.39 -0.89 -34.35
N SER A 13 0.25 -1.84 -33.66
CA SER A 13 -0.46 -2.60 -32.61
C SER A 13 -0.65 -1.73 -31.37
N PRO A 14 -1.89 -1.52 -30.90
CA PRO A 14 -2.13 -0.82 -29.65
C PRO A 14 -1.59 -1.72 -28.53
N VAL A 15 -0.55 -1.25 -27.86
CA VAL A 15 -0.10 -1.84 -26.60
C VAL A 15 -1.24 -1.61 -25.61
N ALA A 16 -2.05 -2.65 -25.39
CA ALA A 16 -3.00 -2.65 -24.30
C ALA A 16 -2.18 -2.61 -23.00
N VAL A 17 -2.10 -1.43 -22.39
CA VAL A 17 -1.55 -1.28 -21.03
C VAL A 17 -2.55 -1.93 -20.10
N THR A 18 -2.37 -3.22 -19.84
CA THR A 18 -3.10 -3.93 -18.80
C THR A 18 -2.59 -3.39 -17.47
N GLY A 19 -3.38 -2.52 -16.83
CA GLY A 19 -3.09 -2.11 -15.45
C GLY A 19 -3.03 -3.36 -14.57
N GLN A 20 -1.94 -3.53 -13.82
CA GLN A 20 -1.82 -4.70 -12.95
C GLN A 20 -2.97 -4.71 -11.93
N PRO A 21 -3.62 -5.86 -11.71
CA PRO A 21 -4.64 -5.96 -10.69
C PRO A 21 -4.04 -5.55 -9.35
N LYS A 22 -4.62 -4.51 -8.74
CA LYS A 22 -4.16 -3.95 -7.47
C LYS A 22 -4.47 -4.97 -6.39
N THR A 23 -3.48 -5.75 -5.99
CA THR A 23 -3.62 -6.71 -4.89
C THR A 23 -3.85 -5.93 -3.61
N LYS A 24 -5.02 -6.13 -2.98
CA LYS A 24 -5.32 -5.52 -1.68
C LYS A 24 -4.32 -6.03 -0.66
N GLY A 25 -3.82 -5.13 0.18
CA GLY A 25 -3.01 -5.52 1.33
C GLY A 25 -3.78 -6.37 2.33
N ILE A 26 -3.04 -7.12 3.13
CA ILE A 26 -3.55 -7.86 4.30
C ILE A 26 -3.17 -7.11 5.58
N LEU A 27 -4.00 -7.24 6.62
CA LEU A 27 -3.67 -6.74 7.95
C LEU A 27 -2.98 -7.86 8.74
N LEU A 28 -1.80 -7.58 9.27
CA LEU A 28 -1.05 -8.59 10.02
C LEU A 28 -1.77 -8.99 11.31
N GLU A 29 -2.51 -8.07 11.92
CA GLU A 29 -3.30 -8.32 13.14
C GLU A 29 -4.48 -9.28 12.95
N ASP A 30 -4.89 -9.56 11.70
CA ASP A 30 -5.97 -10.50 11.40
C ASP A 30 -5.45 -11.93 11.21
N LEU A 31 -4.12 -12.13 11.25
CA LEU A 31 -3.47 -13.43 11.08
C LEU A 31 -3.06 -14.03 12.43
N THR A 32 -3.12 -15.36 12.53
CA THR A 32 -2.37 -16.07 13.56
C THR A 32 -0.87 -15.96 13.31
N TRP A 33 -0.05 -16.20 14.33
CA TRP A 33 1.40 -16.14 14.17
C TRP A 33 1.96 -17.14 13.13
N ILE A 34 1.33 -18.32 13.00
CA ILE A 34 1.68 -19.35 11.99
C ILE A 34 1.37 -18.84 10.57
N GLU A 35 0.30 -18.08 10.39
CA GLU A 35 -0.05 -17.48 9.10
C GLU A 35 0.84 -16.28 8.79
N ALA A 36 1.13 -15.46 9.80
CA ALA A 36 2.05 -14.32 9.71
C ALA A 36 3.45 -14.76 9.25
N GLU A 37 4.01 -15.83 9.81
CA GLU A 37 5.30 -16.40 9.41
C GLU A 37 5.36 -16.69 7.91
N LYS A 38 4.29 -17.24 7.33
CA LYS A 38 4.23 -17.60 5.90
C LYS A 38 4.24 -16.40 4.97
N VAL A 39 3.68 -15.27 5.41
CA VAL A 39 3.58 -14.06 4.59
C VAL A 39 4.70 -13.06 4.84
N LEU A 40 5.43 -13.15 5.95
CA LEU A 40 6.59 -12.31 6.26
C LEU A 40 7.87 -12.89 5.63
N THR A 41 8.01 -12.71 4.32
CA THR A 41 9.20 -13.10 3.54
C THR A 41 10.14 -11.90 3.32
N GLU A 42 11.36 -12.15 2.85
CA GLU A 42 12.31 -11.08 2.47
C GLU A 42 11.77 -10.13 1.38
N LYS A 43 10.78 -10.57 0.60
CA LYS A 43 10.15 -9.77 -0.46
C LYS A 43 8.92 -9.02 0.03
N THR A 44 8.48 -9.28 1.25
CA THR A 44 7.26 -8.70 1.81
C THR A 44 7.53 -7.26 2.22
N ILE A 45 6.73 -6.35 1.70
CA ILE A 45 6.73 -4.96 2.15
C ILE A 45 5.83 -4.83 3.36
N VAL A 46 6.44 -4.49 4.50
CA VAL A 46 5.70 -4.20 5.74
C VAL A 46 5.52 -2.70 5.85
N VAL A 47 4.29 -2.31 6.13
CA VAL A 47 3.92 -0.93 6.37
C VAL A 47 3.54 -0.81 7.83
N ILE A 48 4.07 0.21 8.49
CA ILE A 48 3.76 0.53 9.88
C ILE A 48 3.17 1.94 9.92
N PRO A 49 1.86 2.09 10.14
CA PRO A 49 1.20 3.38 10.18
C PRO A 49 1.48 4.00 11.54
N LEU A 50 2.32 5.03 11.56
CA LEU A 50 2.68 5.76 12.78
C LEU A 50 2.03 7.14 12.76
N GLY A 51 1.36 7.48 13.86
CA GLY A 51 0.83 8.80 14.11
C GLY A 51 0.78 9.08 15.60
N ALA A 52 1.04 10.32 16.00
CA ALA A 52 0.99 10.73 17.40
C ALA A 52 -0.42 10.51 17.96
N ALA A 53 -0.50 9.83 19.11
CA ALA A 53 -1.76 9.64 19.83
C ALA A 53 -2.33 10.98 20.35
N ALA A 54 -1.46 11.91 20.74
CA ALA A 54 -1.82 13.28 21.12
C ALA A 54 -0.64 14.24 20.87
N LYS A 55 -0.87 15.31 20.10
CA LYS A 55 0.03 16.47 19.99
C LYS A 55 -0.75 17.75 19.62
N GLU A 56 -0.19 18.92 19.89
CA GLU A 56 -0.82 20.21 19.54
C GLU A 56 -0.89 20.41 18.02
N HIS A 57 -2.00 21.01 17.55
CA HIS A 57 -2.31 21.19 16.13
C HIS A 57 -3.09 22.49 15.84
N GLY A 58 -2.94 23.50 16.69
CA GLY A 58 -3.77 24.71 16.70
C GLY A 58 -5.19 24.45 17.21
N PRO A 59 -6.01 25.52 17.35
CA PRO A 59 -7.34 25.45 17.95
C PRO A 59 -8.40 24.76 17.06
N HIS A 60 -8.04 24.36 15.84
CA HIS A 60 -8.96 23.86 14.81
C HIS A 60 -8.87 22.34 14.61
N LEU A 61 -7.88 21.67 15.21
CA LEU A 61 -7.64 20.24 15.03
C LEU A 61 -7.60 19.50 16.38
N LYS A 62 -7.93 18.22 16.32
CA LYS A 62 -7.87 17.32 17.48
C LYS A 62 -6.43 16.95 17.76
N LEU A 63 -6.09 16.69 19.03
CA LEU A 63 -4.75 16.27 19.41
C LEU A 63 -4.28 14.97 18.73
N LYS A 64 -5.22 14.08 18.40
CA LYS A 64 -4.95 12.79 17.74
C LYS A 64 -4.99 12.85 16.21
N ASN A 65 -4.82 14.03 15.61
CA ASN A 65 -4.97 14.20 14.18
C ASN A 65 -4.04 13.28 13.36
N ASP A 66 -2.77 13.20 13.75
CA ASP A 66 -1.80 12.30 13.12
C ASP A 66 -2.25 10.84 13.15
N TRP A 67 -2.71 10.35 14.30
CA TRP A 67 -3.23 8.98 14.44
C TRP A 67 -4.42 8.71 13.53
N LEU A 68 -5.36 9.67 13.43
CA LEU A 68 -6.54 9.53 12.57
C LEU A 68 -6.15 9.43 11.09
N ILE A 69 -5.17 10.21 10.64
CA ILE A 69 -4.69 10.17 9.26
C ILE A 69 -3.97 8.83 9.00
N ALA A 70 -3.10 8.40 9.92
CA ALA A 70 -2.39 7.13 9.80
C ALA A 70 -3.37 5.94 9.69
N GLU A 71 -4.40 5.90 10.53
CA GLU A 71 -5.44 4.86 10.47
C GLU A 71 -6.30 4.95 9.21
N TYR A 72 -6.64 6.17 8.76
CA TYR A 72 -7.40 6.35 7.52
C TYR A 72 -6.61 5.81 6.32
N LEU A 73 -5.34 6.19 6.18
CA LEU A 73 -4.48 5.75 5.09
C LEU A 73 -4.22 4.25 5.15
N LYS A 74 -4.01 3.68 6.34
CA LYS A 74 -3.93 2.21 6.55
C LYS A 74 -5.13 1.50 5.91
N ASN A 75 -6.35 1.98 6.20
CA ASN A 75 -7.58 1.30 5.81
C ASN A 75 -7.98 1.52 4.35
N HIS A 76 -7.52 2.60 3.71
CA HIS A 76 -8.00 3.03 2.38
C HIS A 76 -6.91 3.05 1.31
N HIS A 77 -5.65 2.75 1.64
CA HIS A 77 -4.61 2.71 0.63
C HIS A 77 -4.71 1.42 -0.20
N PRO A 78 -4.91 1.51 -1.52
CA PRO A 78 -5.21 0.35 -2.38
C PRO A 78 -4.02 -0.60 -2.62
N CYS A 79 -2.86 -0.36 -1.99
CA CYS A 79 -1.60 -1.12 -2.22
C CYS A 79 -0.84 -1.51 -0.94
N LEU A 80 -1.32 -1.24 0.27
CA LEU A 80 -0.52 -1.44 1.48
C LEU A 80 -1.13 -2.55 2.34
N GLY A 81 -0.38 -3.66 2.50
CA GLY A 81 -0.61 -4.63 3.56
C GLY A 81 0.07 -4.10 4.82
N VAL A 82 -0.67 -3.92 5.90
CA VAL A 82 -0.23 -3.08 7.01
C VAL A 82 -0.36 -3.85 8.31
N ALA A 83 0.74 -3.95 9.03
CA ALA A 83 0.76 -4.46 10.39
C ALA A 83 0.51 -3.29 11.36
N ARG A 84 -0.44 -3.45 12.29
CA ARG A 84 -0.53 -2.58 13.48
C ARG A 84 0.72 -2.75 14.35
N CYS A 85 1.67 -1.81 14.24
CA CYS A 85 2.48 -1.43 15.39
C CYS A 85 1.93 -0.11 15.92
N ALA A 86 0.88 -0.20 16.74
CA ALA A 86 0.51 0.90 17.62
C ALA A 86 1.55 0.95 18.74
N LEU A 87 2.71 1.57 18.48
CA LEU A 87 3.53 2.08 19.56
C LEU A 87 2.73 3.23 20.21
N HIS A 88 1.97 2.90 21.26
CA HIS A 88 1.54 3.89 22.23
C HIS A 88 2.80 4.35 22.98
N VAL A 89 3.55 5.27 22.40
CA VAL A 89 4.49 6.07 23.16
C VAL A 89 3.65 7.20 23.76
N CYS A 90 3.29 7.02 25.03
CA CYS A 90 3.10 8.13 25.95
C CYS A 90 4.42 8.33 26.69
#